data_AF-A0A8K0Y5W2-F1
#
_entry.id   AF-A0A8K0Y5W2-F1
#
_cell.length_a   1.000
_cell.length_b   1.000
_cell.length_c   1.000
_cell.angle_alpha   90.00
_cell.angle_beta   90.00
_cell.angle_gamma   90.00
#
_symmetry.space_group_name_H-M   'P 1'
#
loop_
_entity.id
_entity.type
_entity.pdbx_description
1 polymer ?
#
loop_
_entity_poly.entity_id
_entity_poly.type
_entity_poly.pdbx_seq_one_letter_code
_entity_poly.pdbx_strand_id
1 'polypeptide(L)'
;MEPNEKKIMQEDCSEDTLGIGILTLTNMRIAFDKTEGRIMDFSKKFGETVIEAKLKDIVEVSKEGRFIKKLRIKVKTNEGEKTYKFGVFSNGKWEKTVQEAISNYKD
;
A
#
# COMPACT_ATOMS: atom_id res chain seq x y z
N MET A 1 3.93 3.37 14.91
CA MET A 1 4.73 2.24 14.43
C MET A 1 5.16 1.47 15.64
N GLU A 2 4.94 0.16 15.64
CA GLU A 2 5.38 -0.71 16.74
C GLU A 2 6.92 -0.70 16.86
N PRO A 3 7.51 -0.97 18.04
CA PRO A 3 8.96 -0.86 18.24
C PRO A 3 9.82 -1.73 17.29
N ASN A 4 9.25 -2.82 16.78
CA ASN A 4 9.87 -3.75 15.83
C ASN A 4 9.44 -3.53 14.37
N GLU A 5 8.57 -2.56 14.12
CA GLU A 5 8.08 -2.23 12.77
C GLU A 5 9.12 -1.39 12.02
N LYS A 6 9.62 -1.92 10.91
CA LYS A 6 10.62 -1.29 10.04
C LYS A 6 10.03 -1.05 8.66
N LYS A 7 10.15 0.18 8.17
CA LYS A 7 9.79 0.56 6.81
C LYS A 7 10.69 -0.17 5.80
N ILE A 8 10.07 -0.85 4.85
CA ILE A 8 10.75 -1.53 3.73
C ILE A 8 10.69 -0.64 2.49
N MET A 9 9.50 -0.13 2.17
CA MET A 9 9.29 0.67 0.96
C MET A 9 8.15 1.65 1.16
N GLN A 10 8.22 2.81 0.50
CA GLN A 10 7.21 3.84 0.55
C GLN A 10 7.21 4.64 -0.73
N GLU A 11 6.03 5.03 -1.21
CA GLU A 11 5.87 5.79 -2.45
C GLU A 11 4.61 6.67 -2.41
N ASP A 12 4.70 7.88 -2.94
CA ASP A 12 3.53 8.69 -3.32
C ASP A 12 2.81 7.98 -4.48
N CYS A 13 1.54 7.63 -4.32
CA CYS A 13 0.77 6.90 -5.33
C CYS A 13 -0.69 7.34 -5.36
N SER A 14 -1.49 6.70 -6.23
CA SER A 14 -2.95 6.86 -6.24
C SER A 14 -3.65 5.52 -6.13
N GLU A 15 -4.59 5.39 -5.22
CA GLU A 15 -5.53 4.26 -5.21
C GLU A 15 -6.74 4.60 -6.11
N ASP A 16 -7.20 3.63 -6.89
CA ASP A 16 -8.22 3.81 -7.93
C ASP A 16 -9.51 4.50 -7.44
N THR A 17 -9.91 4.27 -6.18
CA THR A 17 -11.12 4.80 -5.57
C THR A 17 -10.86 5.85 -4.49
N LEU A 18 -9.76 5.71 -3.75
CA LEU A 18 -9.46 6.58 -2.59
C LEU A 18 -8.66 7.84 -2.98
N GLY A 19 -8.10 7.86 -4.19
CA GLY A 19 -7.36 9.00 -4.73
C GLY A 19 -5.90 8.98 -4.31
N ILE A 20 -5.29 10.18 -4.19
CA ILE A 20 -3.86 10.33 -3.93
C ILE A 20 -3.51 10.04 -2.46
N GLY A 21 -2.36 9.42 -2.26
CA GLY A 21 -1.85 9.13 -0.93
C GLY A 21 -0.46 8.55 -0.95
N ILE A 22 -0.05 7.99 0.19
CA ILE A 22 1.25 7.39 0.40
C ILE A 22 1.04 5.92 0.74
N LEU A 23 1.56 5.03 -0.11
CA LEU A 23 1.58 3.60 0.16
C LEU A 23 2.88 3.26 0.89
N THR A 24 2.76 2.62 2.05
CA THR A 24 3.89 2.23 2.89
C THR A 24 3.86 0.73 3.15
N LEU A 25 4.94 0.03 2.83
CA LEU A 25 5.19 -1.35 3.20
C LEU A 25 6.19 -1.39 4.35
N THR A 26 5.84 -2.11 5.40
CA THR A 26 6.73 -2.45 6.52
C THR A 26 6.94 -3.96 6.59
N ASN A 27 7.82 -4.40 7.48
CA ASN A 27 7.98 -5.82 7.80
C ASN A 27 6.76 -6.43 8.53
N MET A 28 5.68 -5.68 8.76
CA MET A 28 4.50 -6.15 9.50
C MET A 28 3.18 -5.91 8.78
N ARG A 29 3.08 -4.85 7.97
CA ARG A 29 1.84 -4.46 7.31
C ARG A 29 2.10 -3.69 6.02
N ILE A 30 1.05 -3.58 5.22
CA ILE A 30 0.94 -2.54 4.21
C ILE A 30 -0.14 -1.54 4.65
N ALA A 31 0.18 -0.26 4.51
CA ALA A 31 -0.71 0.83 4.87
C ALA A 31 -0.79 1.87 3.75
N PHE A 32 -1.97 2.47 3.58
CA PHE A 32 -2.17 3.58 2.66
C PHE A 32 -2.76 4.76 3.44
N ASP A 33 -2.00 5.85 3.45
CA ASP A 33 -2.37 7.10 4.07
C ASP A 33 -2.85 8.05 2.98
N LYS A 34 -4.12 8.47 3.05
CA LYS A 34 -4.64 9.46 2.10
C LYS A 34 -3.94 10.79 2.38
N THR A 35 -3.46 11.45 1.34
CA THR A 35 -2.90 12.80 1.49
C THR A 35 -3.96 13.83 1.16
N GLU A 36 -4.19 14.77 2.08
CA GLU A 36 -5.00 15.95 1.79
C GLU A 36 -4.06 17.11 1.43
N GLY A 37 -4.16 17.61 0.20
CA GLY A 37 -3.55 18.87 -0.19
C GLY A 37 -4.65 19.93 -0.32
N ARG A 38 -4.59 21.00 0.47
CA ARG A 38 -5.30 22.24 0.10
C ARG A 38 -4.47 22.94 -0.95
N ILE A 39 -5.02 23.07 -2.15
CA ILE A 39 -4.39 23.74 -3.31
C ILE A 39 -3.90 25.16 -2.95
N MET A 40 -4.47 25.79 -1.92
CA MET A 40 -4.08 27.13 -1.46
C MET A 40 -2.74 27.23 -0.72
N ASP A 41 -2.23 26.16 -0.09
CA ASP A 41 -1.08 26.30 0.85
C ASP A 41 0.16 25.47 0.51
N PHE A 42 0.18 24.73 -0.60
CA PHE A 42 1.32 23.89 -1.05
C PHE A 42 1.91 22.98 0.04
N SER A 43 1.15 22.68 1.11
CA SER A 43 1.60 21.83 2.20
C SER A 43 0.94 20.45 2.08
N LYS A 44 1.74 19.39 1.93
CA LYS A 44 1.25 18.02 2.02
C LYS A 44 1.28 17.60 3.49
N LYS A 45 0.12 17.38 4.11
CA LYS A 45 0.03 16.69 5.41
C LYS A 45 -0.24 15.21 5.17
N PHE A 46 0.43 14.33 5.92
CA PHE A 46 -0.02 12.95 6.07
C PHE A 46 -1.44 13.01 6.64
N GLY A 47 -2.42 12.51 5.88
CA GLY A 47 -3.82 12.52 6.29
C GLY A 47 -4.20 11.23 7.02
N GLU A 48 -5.43 10.77 6.81
CA GLU A 48 -5.99 9.57 7.45
C GLU A 48 -5.43 8.27 6.84
N THR A 49 -5.03 7.33 7.69
CA THR A 49 -4.76 5.94 7.28
C THR A 49 -6.08 5.27 6.93
N VAL A 50 -6.33 5.04 5.63
CA VAL A 50 -7.60 4.50 5.13
C VAL A 50 -7.52 3.03 4.74
N ILE A 51 -6.31 2.49 4.60
CA ILE A 51 -6.06 1.06 4.46
C ILE A 51 -4.92 0.69 5.40
N GLU A 52 -5.16 -0.34 6.21
CA GLU A 52 -4.14 -0.98 7.03
C GLU A 52 -4.40 -2.48 7.02
N ALA A 53 -3.45 -3.25 6.47
CA ALA A 53 -3.53 -4.70 6.39
C ALA A 53 -2.22 -5.33 6.84
N LYS A 54 -2.28 -6.25 7.81
CA LYS A 54 -1.10 -7.04 8.21
C LYS A 54 -0.67 -7.94 7.06
N LEU A 55 0.61 -8.27 6.98
CA LEU A 55 1.13 -9.10 5.89
C LEU A 55 0.43 -10.47 5.79
N LYS A 56 0.03 -11.06 6.92
CA LYS A 56 -0.74 -12.31 6.95
C LYS A 56 -2.15 -12.23 6.38
N ASP A 57 -2.72 -11.03 6.33
CA ASP A 57 -4.07 -10.80 5.80
C ASP A 57 -4.04 -10.52 4.30
N ILE A 58 -2.86 -10.44 3.68
CA ILE A 58 -2.71 -10.30 2.23
C ILE A 58 -2.90 -11.67 1.57
N VAL A 59 -3.99 -11.81 0.81
CA VAL A 59 -4.37 -13.04 0.11
C VAL A 59 -3.66 -13.15 -1.24
N GLU A 60 -3.50 -12.02 -1.93
CA GLU A 60 -2.93 -12.00 -3.29
C GLU A 60 -2.22 -10.67 -3.55
N VAL A 61 -1.08 -10.74 -4.24
CA VAL A 61 -0.35 -9.59 -4.76
C VAL A 61 -0.02 -9.85 -6.21
N SER A 62 -0.42 -8.93 -7.09
CA SER A 62 -0.12 -9.01 -8.51
C SER A 62 0.11 -7.64 -9.12
N LYS A 63 0.87 -7.58 -10.21
CA LYS A 63 1.00 -6.37 -11.03
C LYS A 63 -0.04 -6.33 -12.15
N GLU A 64 -0.54 -5.13 -12.45
CA GLU A 64 -1.45 -4.86 -13.56
C GLU A 64 -0.89 -3.73 -14.44
N GLY A 65 -1.19 -3.80 -15.74
CA GLY A 65 -0.98 -2.71 -16.70
C GLY A 65 0.43 -2.61 -17.30
N ARG A 66 0.47 -2.34 -18.62
CA ARG A 66 1.70 -2.16 -19.40
C ARG A 66 2.11 -0.68 -19.53
N PHE A 67 1.12 0.23 -19.56
CA PHE A 67 1.32 1.67 -19.68
C PHE A 67 1.08 2.40 -18.35
N ILE A 68 -0.07 2.15 -17.70
CA ILE A 68 -0.33 2.58 -16.33
C ILE A 68 0.03 1.41 -15.42
N LYS A 69 1.14 1.54 -14.69
CA LYS A 69 1.63 0.49 -13.81
C LYS A 69 0.83 0.51 -12.51
N LYS A 70 0.17 -0.60 -12.21
CA LYS A 70 -0.58 -0.77 -10.97
C LYS A 70 -0.08 -1.96 -10.15
N LEU A 71 -0.08 -1.78 -8.84
CA LEU A 71 0.01 -2.86 -7.86
C LEU A 71 -1.41 -3.21 -7.41
N ARG A 72 -1.81 -4.47 -7.58
CA ARG A 72 -3.08 -5.00 -7.08
C ARG A 72 -2.81 -5.82 -5.82
N ILE A 73 -3.54 -5.52 -4.76
CA ILE A 73 -3.45 -6.24 -3.49
C ILE A 73 -4.85 -6.67 -3.09
N LYS A 74 -5.02 -7.95 -2.81
CA LYS A 74 -6.23 -8.50 -2.22
C LYS A 74 -5.97 -8.79 -0.75
N VAL A 75 -6.80 -8.23 0.13
CA VAL A 75 -6.69 -8.40 1.57
C VAL A 75 -7.95 -9.04 2.14
N LYS A 76 -7.77 -9.88 3.15
CA LYS A 76 -8.83 -10.43 3.96
C LYS A 76 -9.28 -9.39 4.98
N THR A 77 -10.58 -9.20 5.08
CA THR A 77 -11.26 -8.29 6.00
C THR A 77 -12.36 -9.05 6.75
N ASN A 78 -12.96 -8.40 7.76
CA ASN A 78 -14.09 -8.99 8.48
C ASN A 78 -15.33 -9.20 7.59
N GLU A 79 -15.43 -8.49 6.47
CA GLU A 79 -16.57 -8.53 5.53
C GLU A 79 -16.29 -9.41 4.30
N GLY A 80 -15.13 -10.08 4.25
CA GLY A 80 -14.69 -10.89 3.12
C GLY A 80 -13.36 -10.39 2.53
N GLU A 81 -13.14 -10.58 1.24
CA GLU A 81 -11.92 -10.14 0.57
C GLU A 81 -12.14 -8.83 -0.17
N LYS A 82 -11.22 -7.88 -0.01
CA LYS A 82 -11.24 -6.60 -0.72
C LYS A 82 -9.99 -6.42 -1.56
N THR A 83 -10.17 -5.95 -2.78
CA THR A 83 -9.06 -5.67 -3.71
C THR A 83 -8.83 -4.16 -3.77
N TYR A 84 -7.57 -3.76 -3.65
CA TYR A 84 -7.09 -2.39 -3.85
C TYR A 84 -6.12 -2.33 -5.02
N LYS A 85 -6.13 -1.22 -5.76
CA LYS A 85 -5.27 -1.02 -6.92
C LYS A 85 -4.56 0.32 -6.82
N PHE A 86 -3.23 0.26 -6.73
CA PHE A 86 -2.38 1.44 -6.55
C PHE A 86 -1.59 1.72 -7.82
N GLY A 87 -1.78 2.88 -8.43
CA GLY A 87 -0.93 3.40 -9.50
C GLY A 87 0.44 3.77 -8.93
N VAL A 88 1.47 3.00 -9.26
CA VAL A 88 2.83 3.12 -8.73
C VAL A 88 3.85 3.23 -9.87
N PHE A 89 5.02 3.79 -9.59
CA PHE A 89 6.10 3.99 -10.54
C PHE A 89 6.69 2.67 -11.06
N SER A 90 6.81 1.67 -10.18
CA SER A 90 7.34 0.34 -10.51
C SER A 90 6.52 -0.79 -9.88
N ASN A 91 5.46 -1.22 -10.57
CA ASN A 91 4.61 -2.33 -10.14
C ASN A 91 5.37 -3.64 -9.93
N GLY A 92 6.38 -3.93 -10.77
CA GLY A 92 7.22 -5.13 -10.61
C GLY A 92 8.11 -5.11 -9.37
N LYS A 93 8.64 -3.94 -8.99
CA LYS A 93 9.40 -3.80 -7.74
C LYS A 93 8.46 -3.99 -6.54
N TRP A 94 7.30 -3.34 -6.57
CA TRP A 94 6.28 -3.48 -5.54
C TRP A 94 5.81 -4.92 -5.35
N GLU A 95 5.40 -5.60 -6.41
CA GLU A 95 4.96 -6.99 -6.35
C GLU A 95 6.04 -7.88 -5.70
N LYS A 96 7.28 -7.81 -6.19
CA LYS A 96 8.39 -8.61 -5.67
C LYS A 96 8.67 -8.31 -4.19
N THR A 97 8.77 -7.04 -3.81
CA THR A 97 9.11 -6.65 -2.44
C THR A 97 7.99 -6.98 -1.45
N VAL A 98 6.71 -6.86 -1.84
CA VAL A 98 5.60 -7.29 -0.98
C VAL A 98 5.60 -8.82 -0.81
N GLN A 99 5.83 -9.59 -1.87
CA GLN A 99 5.94 -11.05 -1.79
C GLN A 99 7.10 -11.50 -0.89
N GLU A 100 8.26 -10.84 -1.00
CA GLU A 100 9.41 -11.07 -0.13
C GLU A 100 9.10 -10.72 1.32
N ALA A 101 8.39 -9.60 1.57
CA ALA A 101 7.98 -9.21 2.92
C ALA A 101 7.02 -10.24 3.53
N ILE A 102 6.03 -10.72 2.78
CA ILE A 102 5.09 -11.76 3.21
C ILE A 102 5.85 -13.06 3.53
N SER A 103 6.78 -13.47 2.66
CA SER A 103 7.55 -14.72 2.84
C SER A 103 8.45 -14.69 4.07
N ASN A 104 8.95 -13.50 4.44
CA ASN A 104 9.80 -13.30 5.61
C ASN A 104 9.00 -12.93 6.88
N TYR A 105 7.69 -12.76 6.77
CA TYR A 105 6.84 -12.39 7.90
C TYR A 105 6.80 -13.55 8.91
N LYS A 106 7.11 -13.23 10.17
CA LYS A 106 6.99 -14.15 11.30
C LYS A 106 5.95 -13.54 12.23
N ASP A 107 4.86 -14.27 12.45
CA ASP A 107 3.80 -13.91 13.41
C ASP A 107 4.34 -13.82 14.85
#